data_AF-A0AA85F503-F1
#
_entry.id   AF-A0AA85F503-F1
#
_cell.length_a   1.000
_cell.length_b   1.000
_cell.length_c   1.000
_cell.angle_alpha   90.00
_cell.angle_beta   90.00
_cell.angle_gamma   90.00
#
_symmetry.space_group_name_H-M   'P 1'
#
loop_
_entity.id
_entity.type
_entity.pdbx_description
1 polymer ?
#
loop_
_entity_poly.entity_id
_entity_poly.type
_entity_poly.pdbx_seq_one_letter_code
_entity_poly.pdbx_strand_id
1 'polypeptide(L)'
;MSPYFPFKDAFVVMTESGIMDDGIQFLYAVDLLRTTRKEALNLSIKLLEELFNRTKDDDLQRDCLFYLAVAYTKLSDYENATRCCDNILAIQPSNQQVEELRNTIQSRAKKDGLTGLAVVGGAVLGAAALLGIGLGVGLSKRR
;
A
#
# COMPACT_ATOMS: atom_id res chain seq x y z
N MET A 1 -6.77 27.04 -1.15
CA MET A 1 -6.58 26.84 0.30
C MET A 1 -5.56 25.72 0.48
N SER A 2 -4.39 25.99 1.07
CA SER A 2 -3.41 24.94 1.33
C SER A 2 -3.95 23.99 2.41
N PRO A 3 -3.78 22.66 2.31
CA PRO A 3 -4.18 21.75 3.38
C PRO A 3 -3.45 22.08 4.69
N TYR A 4 -4.20 22.14 5.79
CA TYR A 4 -3.67 22.31 7.13
C TYR A 4 -3.18 20.97 7.68
N PHE A 5 -1.96 20.96 8.22
CA PHE A 5 -1.32 19.77 8.77
C PHE A 5 -0.94 20.01 10.24
N PRO A 6 -1.75 19.56 11.22
CA PRO A 6 -1.54 19.82 12.65
C PRO A 6 -0.12 19.60 13.18
N PHE A 7 0.61 18.61 12.66
CA PHE A 7 1.94 18.25 13.16
C PHE A 7 3.09 18.94 12.44
N LYS A 8 2.81 19.79 11.44
CA LYS A 8 3.84 20.47 10.66
C LYS A 8 4.70 21.38 11.53
N ASP A 9 4.08 22.20 12.38
CA ASP A 9 4.82 23.17 13.19
C ASP A 9 5.71 22.47 14.22
N ALA A 10 5.21 21.41 14.84
CA ALA A 10 5.99 20.56 15.74
C ALA A 10 7.19 19.92 15.03
N PHE A 11 7.00 19.42 13.80
CA PHE A 11 8.07 18.87 12.99
C PHE A 11 9.14 19.92 12.64
N VAL A 12 8.72 21.13 12.25
CA VAL A 12 9.67 22.23 11.94
C VAL A 12 10.50 22.57 13.18
N VAL A 13 9.87 22.78 14.33
CA VAL A 13 10.57 23.10 15.59
C VAL A 13 11.55 21.99 15.97
N MET A 14 11.14 20.72 15.83
CA MET A 14 12.01 19.57 16.06
C MET A 14 13.25 19.62 15.16
N THR A 15 13.07 19.85 13.85
CA THR A 15 14.18 19.91 12.89
C THR A 15 15.12 21.10 13.13
N GLU A 16 14.58 22.27 13.48
CA GLU A 16 15.37 23.48 13.80
C GLU A 16 16.16 23.32 15.09
N SER A 17 15.61 22.59 16.06
CA SER A 17 16.26 22.34 17.35
C SER A 17 17.35 21.26 17.27
N GLY A 18 17.47 20.55 16.13
CA GLY A 18 18.38 19.42 15.96
C GLY A 18 18.00 18.19 16.81
N ILE A 19 16.78 18.16 17.35
CA ILE A 19 16.26 17.04 18.14
C ILE A 19 15.67 16.05 17.15
N MET A 20 15.97 14.76 17.33
CA MET A 20 15.38 13.70 16.52
C MET A 20 14.29 13.01 17.32
N ASP A 21 13.02 13.29 17.00
CA ASP A 21 11.87 12.62 17.59
C ASP A 21 11.13 11.80 16.51
N ASP A 22 11.28 10.48 16.62
CA ASP A 22 10.69 9.50 15.71
C ASP A 22 9.15 9.61 15.69
N GLY A 23 8.52 9.90 16.83
CA GLY A 23 7.07 10.03 16.95
C GLY A 23 6.53 11.27 16.26
N ILE A 24 7.17 12.43 16.42
CA ILE A 24 6.76 13.67 15.73
C ILE A 24 6.90 13.53 14.22
N GLN A 25 8.01 12.94 13.75
CA GLN A 25 8.21 12.67 12.33
C GLN A 25 7.14 11.73 11.78
N PHE A 26 6.83 10.64 12.49
CA PHE A 26 5.78 9.70 12.13
C PHE A 26 4.41 10.37 12.03
N LEU A 27 4.00 11.11 13.06
CA LEU A 27 2.71 11.80 13.11
C LEU A 27 2.55 12.81 11.98
N TYR A 28 3.61 13.57 11.67
CA TYR A 28 3.60 14.48 10.54
C TYR A 28 3.48 13.74 9.20
N ALA A 29 4.22 12.64 9.02
CA ALA A 29 4.14 11.85 7.81
C ALA A 29 2.75 11.24 7.60
N VAL A 30 2.10 10.75 8.65
CA VAL A 30 0.72 10.20 8.59
C VAL A 30 -0.30 11.30 8.27
N ASP A 31 -0.15 12.48 8.85
CA ASP A 31 -1.06 13.60 8.61
C ASP A 31 -1.00 14.11 7.15
N LEU A 32 0.17 14.03 6.50
CA LEU A 32 0.33 14.29 5.07
C LEU A 32 -0.51 13.33 4.19
N LEU A 33 -0.83 12.13 4.66
CA LEU A 33 -1.65 11.16 3.90
C LEU A 33 -3.13 11.55 3.82
N ARG A 34 -3.58 12.53 4.60
CA ARG A 34 -4.98 13.01 4.59
C ARG A 34 -5.35 13.73 3.29
N THR A 35 -4.37 14.16 2.50
CA THR A 35 -4.58 14.77 1.19
C THR A 35 -4.40 13.76 0.04
N THR A 36 -4.58 14.23 -1.19
CA THR A 36 -4.31 13.52 -2.46
C THR A 36 -3.24 14.23 -3.29
N ARG A 37 -2.66 15.35 -2.79
CA ARG A 37 -1.60 16.07 -3.50
C ARG A 37 -0.33 15.21 -3.59
N LYS A 38 0.13 14.93 -4.81
CA LYS A 38 1.32 14.10 -5.05
C LYS A 38 2.55 14.55 -4.26
N GLU A 39 2.79 15.86 -4.17
CA GLU A 39 3.90 16.42 -3.38
C GLU A 39 3.86 16.01 -1.90
N ALA A 40 2.69 16.07 -1.28
CA ALA A 40 2.51 15.71 0.13
C ALA A 40 2.64 14.20 0.34
N LEU A 41 2.14 13.40 -0.60
CA LEU A 41 2.27 11.94 -0.56
C LEU A 41 3.73 11.51 -0.74
N ASN A 42 4.47 12.12 -1.67
CA ASN A 42 5.90 11.86 -1.85
C ASN A 42 6.71 12.27 -0.61
N LEU A 43 6.37 13.40 0.02
CA LEU A 43 7.01 13.81 1.27
C LEU A 43 6.71 12.82 2.41
N SER A 44 5.46 12.35 2.52
CA SER A 44 5.08 11.33 3.50
C SER A 44 5.90 10.05 3.32
N ILE A 45 6.01 9.55 2.09
CA ILE A 45 6.83 8.37 1.76
C ILE A 45 8.27 8.58 2.21
N LYS A 46 8.89 9.71 1.82
CA LYS A 46 10.28 10.02 2.20
C LYS A 46 10.47 10.00 3.72
N LEU A 47 9.56 10.64 4.47
CA LEU A 47 9.66 10.72 5.93
C LEU A 47 9.47 9.36 6.59
N LEU A 48 8.56 8.52 6.07
CA LEU A 48 8.33 7.16 6.58
C LEU A 48 9.48 6.22 6.25
N GLU A 49 10.06 6.28 5.04
CA GLU A 49 11.24 5.50 4.66
C GLU A 49 12.47 5.87 5.50
N GLU A 50 12.70 7.16 5.71
CA GLU A 50 13.80 7.64 6.57
C GLU A 50 13.62 7.13 8.00
N LEU A 51 12.41 7.23 8.53
CA LEU A 51 12.08 6.76 9.87
C LEU A 51 12.24 5.24 10.01
N PHE A 52 11.71 4.48 9.05
CA PHE A 52 11.81 3.02 9.00
C PHE A 52 13.28 2.54 9.04
N ASN A 53 14.14 3.17 8.25
CA ASN A 53 15.55 2.79 8.18
C ASN A 53 16.36 3.18 9.43
N ARG A 54 15.93 4.25 10.12
CA ARG A 54 16.63 4.78 11.31
C ARG A 54 16.20 4.07 12.59
N THR A 55 14.90 3.90 12.79
CA THR A 55 14.33 3.47 14.07
C THR A 55 14.71 2.03 14.39
N LYS A 56 14.81 1.72 15.68
CA LYS A 56 15.09 0.37 16.22
C LYS A 56 13.86 -0.27 16.87
N ASP A 57 12.75 0.45 16.87
CA ASP A 57 11.47 -0.03 17.37
C ASP A 57 10.75 -0.83 16.28
N ASP A 58 10.65 -2.14 16.48
CA ASP A 58 10.02 -3.06 15.54
C ASP A 58 8.52 -2.77 15.35
N ASP A 59 7.83 -2.25 16.38
CA ASP A 59 6.41 -1.87 16.27
C ASP A 59 6.29 -0.64 15.37
N LEU A 60 7.12 0.38 15.59
CA LEU A 60 7.14 1.58 14.76
C LEU A 60 7.57 1.27 13.31
N GLN A 61 8.49 0.33 13.09
CA GLN A 61 8.86 -0.12 11.75
C GLN A 61 7.65 -0.76 11.03
N ARG A 62 6.87 -1.60 11.71
CA ARG A 62 5.65 -2.19 11.15
C ARG A 62 4.61 -1.11 10.83
N ASP A 63 4.42 -0.14 11.72
CA ASP A 63 3.52 0.98 11.47
C ASP A 63 3.96 1.82 10.27
N CYS A 64 5.27 2.06 10.12
CA CYS A 64 5.82 2.75 8.95
C CYS A 64 5.50 1.99 7.65
N LEU A 65 5.70 0.66 7.62
CA LEU A 65 5.36 -0.17 6.45
C LEU A 65 3.86 -0.11 6.14
N PHE A 66 3.01 -0.11 7.15
CA PHE A 66 1.56 -0.01 6.97
C PHE A 66 1.17 1.32 6.31
N TYR A 67 1.70 2.44 6.80
CA TYR A 67 1.40 3.76 6.23
C TYR A 67 2.10 4.00 4.88
N LEU A 68 3.26 3.38 4.62
CA LEU A 68 3.88 3.35 3.29
C LEU A 68 2.97 2.66 2.28
N ALA A 69 2.38 1.51 2.64
CA ALA A 69 1.42 0.82 1.78
C ALA A 69 0.24 1.73 1.42
N VAL A 70 -0.30 2.47 2.40
CA VAL A 70 -1.37 3.45 2.18
C VAL A 70 -0.92 4.59 1.24
N ALA A 71 0.30 5.11 1.43
CA ALA A 71 0.86 6.20 0.63
C ALA A 71 1.04 5.79 -0.84
N TYR A 72 1.69 4.64 -1.09
CA TYR A 72 1.88 4.11 -2.43
C TYR A 72 0.54 3.80 -3.12
N THR A 73 -0.43 3.26 -2.38
CA THR A 73 -1.79 3.02 -2.90
C THR A 73 -2.46 4.30 -3.39
N LYS A 74 -2.27 5.43 -2.67
CA LYS A 74 -2.79 6.74 -3.08
C LYS A 74 -2.11 7.32 -4.31
N LEU A 75 -0.89 6.88 -4.61
CA LEU A 75 -0.14 7.22 -5.83
C LEU A 75 -0.34 6.21 -6.96
N SER A 76 -1.22 5.21 -6.78
CA SER A 76 -1.42 4.08 -7.70
C SER A 76 -0.16 3.23 -7.93
N ASP A 77 0.82 3.30 -7.02
CA ASP A 77 1.99 2.42 -7.01
C ASP A 77 1.63 1.13 -6.25
N TYR A 78 0.85 0.29 -6.91
CA TYR A 78 0.30 -0.91 -6.30
C TYR A 78 1.35 -2.00 -6.04
N GLU A 79 2.47 -1.96 -6.76
CA GLU A 79 3.58 -2.91 -6.60
C GLU A 79 4.28 -2.67 -5.26
N ASN A 80 4.72 -1.43 -4.99
CA ASN A 80 5.36 -1.09 -3.73
C ASN A 80 4.38 -1.17 -2.56
N ALA A 81 3.10 -0.81 -2.78
CA ALA A 81 2.07 -0.99 -1.76
C ALA A 81 1.89 -2.46 -1.34
N THR A 82 1.87 -3.39 -2.31
CA THR A 82 1.74 -4.82 -2.03
C THR A 82 2.97 -5.37 -1.33
N ARG A 83 4.18 -4.99 -1.76
CA ARG A 83 5.44 -5.38 -1.10
C ARG A 83 5.47 -4.98 0.38
N CYS A 84 5.00 -3.78 0.71
CA CYS A 84 4.92 -3.33 2.10
C CYS A 84 4.01 -4.25 2.94
N CYS A 85 2.85 -4.65 2.41
CA CYS A 85 1.94 -5.57 3.07
C CYS A 85 2.58 -6.97 3.23
N ASP A 86 3.20 -7.49 2.17
CA ASP A 86 3.86 -8.81 2.18
C ASP A 86 4.97 -8.86 3.23
N ASN A 87 5.75 -7.78 3.39
CA ASN A 87 6.79 -7.69 4.42
C ASN A 87 6.23 -7.79 5.85
N ILE A 88 5.08 -7.16 6.13
CA ILE A 88 4.45 -7.25 7.45
C ILE A 88 3.90 -8.68 7.66
N LEU A 89 3.25 -9.26 6.64
CA LEU A 89 2.66 -10.60 6.71
C LEU A 89 3.70 -11.71 6.84
N ALA A 90 4.92 -11.51 6.32
CA ALA A 90 6.04 -12.42 6.53
C ALA A 90 6.40 -12.57 8.03
N ILE A 91 6.19 -11.52 8.82
CA ILE A 91 6.46 -11.49 10.27
C ILE A 91 5.20 -11.84 11.06
N GLN A 92 4.04 -11.36 10.62
CA GLN A 92 2.74 -11.55 11.28
C GLN A 92 1.71 -12.14 10.30
N PRO A 93 1.78 -13.45 9.98
CA PRO A 93 0.93 -14.07 8.95
C PRO A 93 -0.57 -14.02 9.24
N SER A 94 -0.96 -13.85 10.50
CA SER A 94 -2.36 -13.81 10.93
C SER A 94 -2.90 -12.39 11.12
N ASN A 95 -2.18 -11.36 10.65
CA ASN A 95 -2.61 -9.98 10.75
C ASN A 95 -3.73 -9.66 9.73
N GLN A 96 -4.98 -9.82 10.18
CA GLN A 96 -6.17 -9.61 9.34
C GLN A 96 -6.25 -8.19 8.76
N GLN A 97 -5.83 -7.17 9.51
CA GLN A 97 -5.85 -5.79 9.06
C GLN A 97 -4.94 -5.58 7.83
N VAL A 98 -3.77 -6.21 7.80
CA VAL A 98 -2.83 -6.11 6.69
C VAL A 98 -3.31 -6.92 5.49
N GLU A 99 -3.89 -8.10 5.72
CA GLU A 99 -4.54 -8.89 4.65
C GLU A 99 -5.68 -8.11 3.97
N GLU A 100 -6.53 -7.45 4.75
CA GLU A 100 -7.61 -6.60 4.22
C GLU A 100 -7.08 -5.41 3.40
N LEU A 101 -6.02 -4.76 3.87
CA LEU A 101 -5.35 -3.69 3.14
C LEU A 101 -4.80 -4.21 1.80
N ARG A 102 -4.10 -5.35 1.83
CA ARG A 102 -3.54 -6.01 0.64
C ARG A 102 -4.62 -6.38 -0.37
N ASN A 103 -5.74 -6.94 0.08
CA ASN A 103 -6.88 -7.26 -0.77
C ASN A 103 -7.52 -6.01 -1.39
N THR A 104 -7.58 -4.92 -0.63
CA THR A 104 -8.06 -3.61 -1.12
C THR A 104 -7.13 -3.06 -2.20
N ILE A 105 -5.81 -3.14 -2.01
CA ILE A 105 -4.78 -2.73 -2.98
C ILE A 105 -4.96 -3.49 -4.29
N GLN A 106 -5.03 -4.82 -4.23
CA GLN A 106 -5.22 -5.66 -5.41
C GLN A 106 -6.53 -5.36 -6.13
N SER A 107 -7.60 -5.10 -5.38
CA SER A 107 -8.90 -4.74 -5.96
C SER A 107 -8.85 -3.39 -6.69
N ARG A 108 -8.09 -2.41 -6.19
CA ARG A 108 -7.86 -1.13 -6.88
C ARG A 108 -6.99 -1.29 -8.12
N ALA A 109 -5.89 -2.05 -8.02
CA ALA A 109 -5.03 -2.34 -9.16
C ALA A 109 -5.80 -2.98 -10.33
N LYS A 110 -6.69 -3.93 -10.04
CA LYS A 110 -7.59 -4.55 -11.04
C LYS A 110 -8.55 -3.53 -11.67
N LYS A 111 -9.15 -2.65 -10.87
CA LYS A 111 -10.06 -1.59 -11.36
C LYS A 111 -9.37 -0.59 -12.26
N ASP A 112 -8.11 -0.27 -11.97
CA ASP A 112 -7.31 0.67 -12.75
C ASP A 112 -6.69 0.04 -14.00
N GLY A 113 -7.00 -1.23 -14.30
CA GLY A 113 -6.45 -1.94 -15.46
C GLY A 113 -4.96 -2.28 -15.34
N LEU A 114 -4.37 -2.08 -14.15
CA LEU A 114 -2.99 -2.45 -13.81
C LEU A 114 -2.92 -3.94 -13.44
N THR A 115 -3.42 -4.78 -14.34
CA THR A 115 -3.31 -6.24 -14.28
C THR A 115 -1.94 -6.68 -14.77
N GLY A 116 -0.88 -6.20 -14.12
CA GLY A 116 0.51 -6.65 -14.31
C GLY A 116 1.05 -7.43 -13.12
N LEU A 117 0.35 -7.38 -11.98
CA LEU A 117 0.69 -8.19 -10.82
C LEU A 117 0.22 -9.62 -11.09
N ALA A 118 1.13 -10.49 -11.53
CA ALA A 118 0.90 -11.93 -11.54
C ALA A 118 0.55 -12.33 -10.10
N VAL A 119 -0.73 -12.55 -9.83
CA VAL A 119 -1.20 -13.09 -8.56
C VAL A 119 -0.73 -14.54 -8.50
N VAL A 120 0.50 -14.75 -8.09
CA VAL A 120 0.98 -16.06 -7.64
C VAL A 120 0.53 -16.18 -6.20
N GLY A 121 -0.72 -16.62 -6.04
CA GLY A 121 -1.35 -16.88 -4.76
C GLY A 121 -2.54 -17.76 -4.99
N GLY A 122 -2.34 -19.08 -4.89
CA GLY A 122 -3.32 -20.09 -5.24
C GLY A 122 -4.61 -19.99 -4.43
N ALA A 123 -5.69 -19.64 -5.13
CA ALA A 123 -7.03 -20.10 -4.83
C ALA A 123 -7.78 -20.21 -6.15
N VAL A 124 -8.00 -21.44 -6.60
CA VAL A 124 -8.85 -21.76 -7.73
C VAL A 124 -10.28 -21.34 -7.37
N LEU A 125 -10.72 -20.19 -7.86
CA LEU A 125 -12.14 -19.93 -8.08
C LEU A 125 -12.39 -19.92 -9.58
N GLY A 126 -12.50 -21.13 -10.11
CA GLY A 126 -13.11 -21.34 -11.41
C GLY A 126 -14.56 -20.89 -11.36
N ALA A 127 -14.89 -19.87 -12.15
CA ALA A 127 -16.17 -19.68 -12.84
C ALA A 127 -16.22 -18.27 -13.43
N ALA A 128 -15.61 -18.08 -14.60
CA ALA A 128 -16.00 -17.03 -15.54
C ALA A 128 -15.59 -17.40 -16.97
N ALA A 129 -15.93 -18.62 -17.37
CA ALA A 129 -16.04 -18.98 -18.78
C ALA A 129 -17.37 -18.44 -19.31
N LEU A 130 -17.52 -17.13 -19.56
CA LEU A 130 -18.70 -16.60 -20.25
C LEU A 130 -18.45 -15.27 -20.98
N LEU A 131 -17.40 -15.15 -21.79
CA LEU A 131 -17.39 -14.17 -22.91
C LEU A 131 -16.56 -14.71 -24.08
N GLY A 132 -17.07 -15.78 -24.69
CA GLY A 132 -16.51 -16.35 -25.91
C GLY A 132 -17.62 -16.99 -26.74
N ILE A 133 -18.51 -16.16 -27.29
CA ILE A 133 -19.33 -16.57 -28.44
C ILE A 133 -18.36 -16.77 -29.61
N GLY A 134 -18.00 -18.02 -29.86
CA GLY A 134 -17.18 -18.43 -30.99
C GLY A 134 -17.67 -19.80 -31.47
N LEU A 135 -18.43 -19.77 -32.55
CA LEU A 135 -19.03 -20.90 -33.26
C LEU A 135 -18.07 -22.08 -33.46
N GLY A 136 -18.49 -23.28 -33.05
CA GLY A 136 -17.77 -24.52 -33.32
C GLY A 136 -18.62 -25.75 -33.00
N VAL A 137 -19.71 -25.96 -33.75
CA VAL A 137 -20.42 -27.24 -33.75
C VAL A 137 -19.50 -28.29 -34.38
N GLY A 138 -18.90 -29.13 -33.55
CA GLY A 138 -18.14 -30.32 -33.95
C GLY A 138 -18.89 -31.59 -33.61
N LEU A 139 -19.79 -32.01 -34.51
CA LEU A 139 -20.38 -33.34 -34.54
C LEU A 139 -19.33 -34.38 -34.99
N SER A 140 -19.14 -35.46 -34.22
CA SER A 140 -18.84 -36.84 -34.67
C SER A 140 -18.10 -37.61 -33.58
N LYS A 141 -18.27 -38.91 -33.34
CA LYS A 141 -19.21 -39.94 -33.82
C LYS A 141 -18.94 -41.13 -32.90
N ARG A 142 -19.99 -41.79 -32.41
CA ARG A 142 -19.90 -43.09 -31.73
C ARG A 142 -19.10 -44.10 -32.56
N ARG A 143 -18.20 -44.82 -31.90
CA ARG A 143 -18.07 -46.28 -32.00
C ARG A 143 -17.70 -46.83 -30.64
#